data_AF-A0A9P6K1Q4-F1
#
_entry.id   AF-A0A9P6K1Q4-F1
#
_cell.length_a   1.000
_cell.length_b   1.000
_cell.length_c   1.000
_cell.angle_alpha   90.00
_cell.angle_beta   90.00
_cell.angle_gamma   90.00
#
_symmetry.space_group_name_H-M   'P 1'
#
loop_
_entity.id
_entity.type
_entity.pdbx_description
1 polymer ?
#
loop_
_entity_poly.entity_id
_entity_poly.type
_entity_poly.pdbx_seq_one_letter_code
_entity_poly.pdbx_strand_id
1 'polypeptide(L)'
;MVNPYYALYSEDYKRITMEQFKRGDFSVLLSTEAAGMGCDISDVIRVVQYKKPKSISALVQRIGRAARDPKLQGYGTFLVSERQGLDDVDLEQYLQTRTCRRKVLDAIFENQPSSNLNCCDICHPEKWQRPPSSLQQIIDENRVRPSRRARTRITPEIRK
;
A
#
# COMPACT_ATOMS: atom_id res chain seq x y z
N MET A 1 -10.77 1.78 -11.39
CA MET A 1 -10.04 0.89 -12.31
C MET A 1 -8.69 0.58 -11.67
N VAL A 2 -8.18 -0.65 -11.78
CA VAL A 2 -6.90 -1.09 -11.18
C VAL A 2 -5.98 -1.53 -12.31
N ASN A 3 -4.75 -1.01 -12.37
CA ASN A 3 -3.82 -1.36 -13.43
C ASN A 3 -2.59 -2.10 -12.89
N PRO A 4 -2.17 -3.22 -13.51
CA PRO A 4 -0.98 -3.97 -13.12
C PRO A 4 0.30 -3.30 -13.62
N TYR A 5 1.37 -3.42 -12.82
CA TYR A 5 2.69 -2.85 -13.07
C TYR A 5 3.77 -3.81 -12.54
N TYR A 6 4.42 -4.59 -13.42
CA TYR A 6 5.47 -5.53 -13.02
C TYR A 6 6.47 -5.78 -14.15
N ALA A 7 7.56 -6.48 -13.84
CA ALA A 7 8.76 -6.57 -14.68
C ALA A 7 8.50 -7.04 -16.13
N LEU A 8 7.54 -7.93 -16.36
CA LEU A 8 7.26 -8.53 -17.67
C LEU A 8 6.57 -7.59 -18.67
N TYR A 9 6.07 -6.44 -18.23
CA TYR A 9 5.53 -5.46 -19.17
C TYR A 9 6.66 -4.67 -19.86
N SER A 10 6.38 -4.21 -21.08
CA SER A 10 7.31 -3.35 -21.82
C SER A 10 7.56 -2.03 -21.10
N GLU A 11 8.72 -1.41 -21.38
CA GLU A 11 9.06 -0.09 -20.83
C GLU A 11 8.04 0.98 -21.26
N ASP A 12 7.52 0.92 -22.49
CA ASP A 12 6.47 1.81 -22.94
C ASP A 12 5.17 1.66 -22.15
N TYR A 13 4.75 0.42 -21.86
CA TYR A 13 3.58 0.19 -21.03
C TYR A 13 3.77 0.73 -19.61
N LYS A 14 4.94 0.50 -19.01
CA LYS A 14 5.28 1.01 -17.68
C LYS A 14 5.25 2.53 -17.66
N ARG A 15 5.87 3.18 -18.65
CA ARG A 15 5.90 4.65 -18.79
C ARG A 15 4.49 5.22 -18.90
N ILE A 16 3.68 4.73 -19.83
CA ILE A 16 2.30 5.20 -20.07
C ILE A 16 1.44 4.99 -18.81
N THR A 17 1.51 3.81 -18.20
CA THR A 17 0.74 3.49 -16.99
C THR A 17 1.13 4.41 -15.82
N MET A 18 2.41 4.73 -15.67
CA MET A 18 2.90 5.64 -14.65
C MET A 18 2.42 7.08 -14.89
N GLU A 19 2.48 7.57 -16.13
CA GLU A 19 1.96 8.88 -16.51
C GLU A 19 0.46 9.00 -16.23
N GLN A 20 -0.32 7.97 -16.60
CA GLN A 20 -1.75 7.88 -16.31
C GLN A 20 -2.04 7.87 -14.81
N PHE A 21 -1.23 7.15 -14.02
CA PHE A 21 -1.36 7.11 -12.56
C PHE A 21 -1.13 8.49 -11.94
N LYS A 22 -0.04 9.17 -12.34
CA LYS A 22 0.30 10.53 -11.87
C LYS A 22 -0.73 11.58 -12.28
N ARG A 23 -1.39 11.39 -13.43
CA ARG A 23 -2.51 12.24 -13.88
C ARG A 23 -3.82 11.95 -13.13
N GLY A 24 -3.89 10.88 -12.35
CA GLY A 24 -5.11 10.47 -11.64
C GLY A 24 -6.14 9.76 -12.52
N ASP A 25 -5.75 9.26 -13.70
CA ASP A 25 -6.66 8.53 -14.59
C ASP A 25 -7.19 7.23 -13.94
N PHE A 26 -6.44 6.69 -12.98
CA PHE A 26 -6.86 5.60 -12.10
C PHE A 26 -6.23 5.71 -10.71
N SER A 27 -6.87 5.11 -9.71
CA SER A 27 -6.51 5.33 -8.30
C SER A 27 -5.69 4.20 -7.67
N VAL A 28 -5.53 3.06 -8.35
CA VAL A 28 -4.85 1.88 -7.79
C VAL A 28 -3.88 1.29 -8.80
N LEU A 29 -2.60 1.33 -8.46
CA LEU A 29 -1.52 0.67 -9.18
C LEU A 29 -1.15 -0.62 -8.45
N LEU A 30 -1.29 -1.77 -9.11
CA LEU A 30 -0.90 -3.06 -8.55
C LEU A 30 0.53 -3.38 -8.98
N SER A 31 1.46 -3.43 -8.03
CA SER A 31 2.87 -3.69 -8.35
C SER A 31 3.49 -4.82 -7.54
N THR A 32 4.46 -5.49 -8.16
CA THR A 32 5.43 -6.35 -7.45
C THR A 32 6.65 -5.53 -7.00
N GLU A 33 7.62 -6.19 -6.36
CA GLU A 33 8.93 -5.63 -5.96
C GLU A 33 9.63 -4.79 -7.05
N ALA A 34 9.38 -5.10 -8.32
CA ALA A 34 10.03 -4.47 -9.47
C ALA A 34 9.69 -2.98 -9.68
N ALA A 35 8.68 -2.40 -9.00
CA ALA A 35 8.49 -0.93 -8.99
C ALA A 35 9.43 -0.20 -8.01
N GLY A 36 10.27 -0.95 -7.27
CA GLY A 36 11.13 -0.42 -6.23
C GLY A 36 12.14 0.63 -6.71
N MET A 37 12.62 0.54 -7.95
CA MET A 37 13.62 1.45 -8.48
C MET A 37 12.99 2.27 -9.61
N GLY A 38 12.75 3.56 -9.37
CA GLY A 38 12.33 4.52 -10.41
C GLY A 38 10.90 5.09 -10.31
N CYS A 39 10.03 4.53 -9.47
CA CYS A 39 8.68 5.07 -9.27
C CYS A 39 8.68 6.11 -8.14
N ASP A 40 9.13 7.32 -8.44
CA ASP A 40 8.90 8.49 -7.58
C ASP A 40 7.50 9.04 -7.86
N ILE A 41 6.60 8.83 -6.89
CA ILE A 41 5.21 9.25 -6.92
C ILE A 41 4.94 9.94 -5.58
N SER A 42 4.85 11.26 -5.60
CA SER A 42 4.79 12.09 -4.39
C SER A 42 3.41 12.13 -3.72
N ASP A 43 2.35 11.77 -4.45
CA ASP A 43 0.95 11.89 -4.04
C ASP A 43 0.32 10.56 -3.57
N VAL A 44 1.11 9.50 -3.35
CA VAL A 44 0.59 8.23 -2.83
C VAL A 44 0.22 8.38 -1.35
N ILE A 45 -1.08 8.36 -1.04
CA ILE A 45 -1.58 8.43 0.34
C ILE A 45 -1.69 7.06 1.02
N ARG A 46 -1.73 5.97 0.25
CA ARG A 46 -1.94 4.62 0.78
C ARG A 46 -1.09 3.60 0.07
N VAL A 47 -0.37 2.80 0.85
CA VAL A 47 0.35 1.62 0.38
C VAL A 47 -0.26 0.40 1.04
N VAL A 48 -0.73 -0.55 0.22
CA VAL A 48 -1.27 -1.83 0.70
C VAL A 48 -0.27 -2.92 0.38
N GLN A 49 0.34 -3.49 1.40
CA GLN A 49 1.21 -4.64 1.28
C GLN A 49 0.37 -5.91 1.37
N TYR A 50 0.18 -6.56 0.23
CA TYR A 50 -0.48 -7.86 0.14
C TYR A 50 0.55 -8.99 0.23
N LYS A 51 0.26 -10.00 1.07
CA LYS A 51 1.20 -11.08 1.43
C LYS A 51 2.42 -10.58 2.21
N LYS A 52 3.05 -11.54 2.86
CA LYS A 52 4.25 -11.34 3.67
C LYS A 52 5.41 -10.87 2.78
N PRO A 53 6.14 -9.81 3.15
CA PRO A 53 7.39 -9.41 2.52
C PRO A 53 8.52 -10.34 2.98
N LYS A 54 9.66 -10.30 2.29
CA LYS A 54 10.81 -11.12 2.66
C LYS A 54 11.45 -10.69 3.97
N SER A 55 11.38 -9.40 4.28
CA SER A 55 11.96 -8.83 5.51
C SER A 55 11.21 -7.61 6.02
N ILE A 56 11.49 -7.23 7.26
CA ILE A 56 10.99 -5.98 7.84
C ILE A 56 11.50 -4.75 7.07
N SER A 57 12.76 -4.77 6.62
CA SER A 57 13.34 -3.68 5.84
C SER A 57 12.63 -3.50 4.50
N ALA A 58 12.29 -4.60 3.82
CA ALA A 58 11.50 -4.55 2.60
C ALA A 58 10.10 -3.96 2.85
N LEU A 59 9.47 -4.30 3.99
CA LEU A 59 8.20 -3.69 4.38
C LEU A 59 8.33 -2.18 4.54
N VAL A 60 9.29 -1.73 5.35
CA VAL A 60 9.51 -0.30 5.66
C VAL A 60 9.80 0.50 4.40
N GLN A 61 10.66 -0.01 3.50
CA GLN A 61 10.95 0.64 2.23
C GLN A 61 9.71 0.78 1.34
N ARG A 62 8.81 -0.21 1.34
CA ARG A 62 7.56 -0.17 0.56
C ARG A 62 6.57 0.84 1.14
N ILE A 63 6.30 0.80 2.45
CA ILE A 63 5.36 1.73 3.08
C ILE A 63 5.89 3.18 3.11
N GLY A 64 7.21 3.36 3.13
CA GLY A 64 7.87 4.67 3.03
C GLY A 64 7.69 5.38 1.68
N ARG A 65 7.00 4.75 0.72
CA ARG A 65 6.54 5.42 -0.50
C ARG A 65 5.27 6.25 -0.28
N ALA A 66 4.52 5.99 0.79
CA ALA A 66 3.37 6.81 1.13
C ALA A 66 3.81 8.15 1.70
N ALA A 67 3.07 9.21 1.38
CA ALA A 67 3.20 10.55 1.95
C ALA A 67 4.64 11.09 1.98
N ARG A 68 5.24 11.21 0.79
CA ARG A 68 6.54 11.90 0.63
C ARG A 68 6.44 13.41 0.87
N ASP A 69 5.25 13.99 0.67
CA ASP A 69 4.98 15.37 1.12
C ASP A 69 4.68 15.37 2.62
N PRO A 70 5.44 16.13 3.44
CA PRO A 70 5.22 16.24 4.89
C PRO A 70 3.82 16.73 5.29
N LYS A 71 3.08 17.37 4.36
CA LYS A 71 1.70 17.83 4.58
C LYS A 71 0.67 16.71 4.42
N LEU A 72 1.05 15.58 3.83
CA LEU A 72 0.16 14.46 3.59
C LEU A 72 0.28 13.43 4.73
N GLN A 73 -0.85 12.86 5.12
CA GLN A 73 -0.86 11.71 6.01
C GLN A 73 -0.93 10.42 5.20
N GLY A 74 0.12 9.60 5.31
CA GLY A 74 0.23 8.32 4.62
C GLY A 74 -0.28 7.16 5.47
N TYR A 75 -0.91 6.18 4.84
CA TYR A 75 -1.41 4.98 5.48
C TYR A 75 -0.75 3.73 4.88
N GLY A 76 -0.02 2.98 5.71
CA GLY A 76 0.46 1.64 5.38
C GLY A 76 -0.54 0.60 5.88
N THR A 77 -1.08 -0.24 5.00
CA THR A 77 -1.98 -1.34 5.37
C THR A 77 -1.34 -2.66 4.99
N PHE A 78 -1.39 -3.62 5.89
CA PHE A 78 -0.76 -4.92 5.72
C PHE A 78 -1.81 -6.03 5.77
N LEU A 79 -1.87 -6.82 4.70
CA LEU A 79 -2.83 -7.91 4.54
C LEU A 79 -2.08 -9.23 4.43
N VAL A 80 -1.96 -9.93 5.56
CA VAL A 80 -1.23 -11.20 5.65
C VAL A 80 -2.09 -12.27 6.31
N SER A 81 -2.00 -13.47 5.73
CA SER A 81 -2.58 -14.69 6.26
C SER A 81 -1.51 -15.46 7.05
N GLU A 82 -1.88 -15.95 8.23
CA GLU A 82 -1.02 -16.59 9.25
C GLU A 82 -0.27 -17.88 8.82
N ARG A 83 -0.37 -18.30 7.55
CA ARG A 83 0.09 -19.65 7.13
C ARG A 83 1.52 -19.74 6.59
N GLN A 84 2.34 -18.71 6.75
CA GLN A 84 3.70 -18.72 6.20
C GLN A 84 4.71 -18.65 7.34
N GLY A 85 5.61 -19.64 7.43
CA GLY A 85 6.73 -19.63 8.37
C GLY A 85 7.51 -18.32 8.29
N LEU A 86 7.93 -17.80 9.44
CA LEU A 86 8.65 -16.54 9.54
C LEU A 86 10.14 -16.76 9.68
N ASP A 87 10.84 -16.65 8.55
CA ASP A 87 12.31 -16.70 8.50
C ASP A 87 12.97 -15.40 9.00
N ASP A 88 12.22 -14.30 9.10
CA ASP A 88 12.69 -13.00 9.59
C ASP A 88 12.06 -12.73 10.96
N VAL A 89 12.90 -12.72 12.00
CA VAL A 89 12.52 -12.56 13.41
C VAL A 89 11.96 -11.16 13.68
N ASP A 90 12.54 -10.13 13.06
CA ASP A 90 12.10 -8.74 13.26
C ASP A 90 10.73 -8.50 12.61
N LEU A 91 10.51 -9.10 11.44
CA LEU A 91 9.21 -9.09 10.79
C LEU A 91 8.17 -9.84 11.64
N GLU A 92 8.53 -10.98 12.22
CA GLU A 92 7.64 -11.73 13.10
C GLU A 92 7.25 -10.90 14.33
N GLN A 93 8.24 -10.32 15.00
CA GLN A 93 8.03 -9.43 16.14
C GLN A 93 7.14 -8.24 15.75
N TYR A 94 7.36 -7.63 14.59
CA TYR A 94 6.53 -6.54 14.10
C TYR A 94 5.08 -6.97 13.83
N LEU A 95 4.84 -8.17 13.28
CA LEU A 95 3.50 -8.64 12.93
C LEU A 95 2.69 -9.06 14.15
N GLN A 96 3.32 -9.75 15.10
CA GLN A 96 2.66 -10.32 16.27
C GLN A 96 2.65 -9.39 17.48
N THR A 97 3.30 -8.22 17.39
CA THR A 97 3.34 -7.28 18.50
C THR A 97 1.94 -6.88 18.97
N ARG A 98 1.81 -6.74 20.29
CA ARG A 98 0.64 -6.15 20.95
C ARG A 98 0.92 -4.74 21.47
N THR A 99 2.11 -4.20 21.18
CA THR A 99 2.53 -2.86 21.54
C THR A 99 2.59 -1.97 20.31
N CYS A 100 2.83 -0.67 20.48
CA CYS A 100 2.90 0.28 19.37
C CYS A 100 3.86 -0.18 18.27
N ARG A 101 3.34 -0.34 17.03
CA ARG A 101 4.14 -0.76 15.87
C ARG A 101 5.31 0.19 15.58
N ARG A 102 5.15 1.50 15.80
CA ARG A 102 6.25 2.46 15.60
C ARG A 102 7.35 2.26 16.64
N LYS A 103 7.02 1.99 17.90
CA LYS A 103 8.04 1.69 18.91
C LYS A 103 8.84 0.44 18.56
N VAL A 104 8.18 -0.58 17.97
CA VAL A 104 8.87 -1.78 17.49
C VAL A 104 9.82 -1.42 16.34
N LEU A 105 9.39 -0.61 15.37
CA LEU A 105 10.28 -0.12 14.31
C LEU A 105 11.43 0.73 14.86
N ASP A 106 11.16 1.61 15.81
CA ASP A 106 12.17 2.46 16.42
C ASP A 106 13.24 1.59 17.13
N ALA A 107 12.83 0.51 17.78
CA ALA A 107 13.75 -0.45 18.40
C ALA A 107 14.55 -1.27 17.37
N ILE A 108 13.90 -1.80 16.32
CA ILE A 108 14.56 -2.61 15.28
C ILE A 108 15.60 -1.80 14.50
N PHE A 109 15.31 -0.53 14.24
CA PHE A 109 16.17 0.35 13.42
C PHE A 109 16.99 1.35 14.26
N GLU A 110 17.03 1.18 15.58
CA GLU A 110 17.80 2.03 16.50
C GLU A 110 17.50 3.55 16.37
N ASN A 111 16.23 3.89 16.11
CA ASN A 111 15.79 5.28 15.97
C ASN A 111 15.49 5.92 17.32
N GLN A 112 15.57 7.27 17.36
CA GLN A 112 15.07 8.04 18.49
C GLN A 112 13.54 7.90 18.61
N PRO A 113 13.00 7.78 19.83
CA PRO A 113 11.57 7.59 20.04
C PRO A 113 10.79 8.79 19.49
N SER A 114 9.89 8.52 18.55
CA SER A 114 9.06 9.57 17.96
C SER A 114 7.81 9.85 18.80
N SER A 115 7.53 11.12 19.07
CA SER A 115 6.27 11.57 19.69
C SER A 115 5.24 11.86 18.60
N ASN A 116 4.27 10.97 18.37
CA ASN A 116 3.25 11.20 17.35
C ASN A 116 1.84 10.78 17.77
N LEU A 117 0.88 11.70 17.55
CA LEU A 117 -0.55 11.44 17.43
C LEU A 117 -0.79 10.72 16.08
N ASN A 118 -1.62 9.66 16.06
CA ASN A 118 -2.00 8.86 14.87
C ASN A 118 -0.98 7.82 14.41
N CYS A 119 -0.37 7.14 15.38
CA CYS A 119 0.78 6.27 15.17
C CYS A 119 0.52 4.94 14.41
N CYS A 120 -0.39 4.09 14.91
CA CYS A 120 -0.67 2.76 14.34
C CYS A 120 -2.05 2.23 14.75
N ASP A 121 -2.42 1.06 14.22
CA ASP A 121 -3.64 0.29 14.53
C ASP A 121 -3.79 -0.06 16.02
N ILE A 122 -2.69 -0.34 16.71
CA ILE A 122 -2.70 -0.69 18.15
C ILE A 122 -2.92 0.55 19.03
N CYS A 123 -2.33 1.69 18.66
CA CYS A 123 -2.48 2.95 19.42
C CYS A 123 -3.84 3.63 19.18
N HIS A 124 -4.43 3.45 18.01
CA HIS A 124 -5.64 4.14 17.57
C HIS A 124 -6.62 3.18 16.88
N PRO A 125 -7.14 2.15 17.59
CA PRO A 125 -7.99 1.14 16.99
C PRO A 125 -9.25 1.72 16.31
N GLU A 126 -9.75 2.85 16.81
CA GLU A 126 -10.91 3.56 16.26
C GLU A 126 -10.70 4.05 14.82
N LYS A 127 -9.45 4.31 14.42
CA LYS A 127 -9.09 4.80 13.08
C LYS A 127 -8.86 3.69 12.06
N TRP A 128 -8.73 2.46 12.54
CA TRP A 128 -8.30 1.31 11.75
C TRP A 128 -9.30 0.16 11.85
N GLN A 129 -10.59 0.50 11.87
CA GLN A 129 -11.68 -0.47 11.86
C GLN A 129 -11.43 -1.50 10.76
N ARG A 130 -11.47 -2.78 11.14
CA ARG A 130 -11.35 -3.88 10.19
C ARG A 130 -12.45 -3.70 9.15
N PRO A 131 -12.12 -3.72 7.84
CA PRO A 131 -13.17 -3.78 6.84
C PRO A 131 -14.05 -5.01 7.12
N PRO A 132 -15.35 -4.94 6.79
CA PRO A 132 -16.27 -6.03 7.01
C PRO A 132 -15.70 -7.34 6.47
N SER A 133 -16.00 -8.45 7.17
CA SER A 133 -15.45 -9.77 6.84
C SER A 133 -15.91 -10.31 5.48
N SER A 134 -16.92 -9.70 4.84
CA SER A 134 -17.40 -10.10 3.52
C SER A 134 -17.15 -9.05 2.44
N LEU A 135 -16.71 -9.53 1.27
CA LEU A 135 -16.59 -8.69 0.07
C LEU A 135 -17.93 -8.07 -0.35
N GLN A 136 -19.05 -8.77 -0.09
CA GLN A 136 -20.39 -8.28 -0.40
C GLN A 136 -20.72 -7.00 0.39
N GLN A 137 -20.46 -7.00 1.70
CA GLN A 137 -20.66 -5.82 2.55
C GLN A 137 -19.80 -4.63 2.08
N ILE A 138 -18.54 -4.87 1.70
CA ILE A 138 -17.66 -3.83 1.18
C ILE A 138 -18.20 -3.24 -0.14
N ILE A 139 -18.69 -4.10 -1.05
CA ILE A 139 -19.29 -3.65 -2.33
C ILE A 139 -20.52 -2.79 -2.06
N ASP A 140 -21.38 -3.21 -1.13
CA ASP A 140 -22.62 -2.52 -0.80
C ASP A 140 -22.35 -1.15 -0.14
N GLU A 141 -21.38 -1.06 0.77
CA GLU A 141 -20.94 0.20 1.40
C GLU A 141 -20.30 1.17 0.40
N ASN A 142 -19.49 0.66 -0.53
CA ASN A 142 -18.81 1.49 -1.53
C ASN A 142 -19.71 1.88 -2.71
N ARG A 143 -20.83 1.17 -2.93
CA ARG A 143 -21.85 1.55 -3.92
C ARG A 143 -22.49 2.91 -3.62
N VAL A 144 -22.45 3.35 -2.36
CA VAL A 144 -23.05 4.61 -1.89
C VAL A 144 -22.15 5.82 -2.19
N ARG A 145 -20.86 5.63 -2.49
CA ARG A 145 -19.99 6.73 -2.95
C ARG A 145 -20.05 6.81 -4.48
N PRO A 146 -20.76 7.77 -5.07
CA PRO A 146 -20.74 7.92 -6.52
C PRO A 146 -19.32 8.29 -6.94
N SER A 147 -18.65 7.35 -7.61
CA SER A 147 -17.52 7.66 -8.46
C SER A 147 -17.96 8.76 -9.42
N ARG A 148 -17.37 9.95 -9.29
CA ARG A 148 -17.47 11.00 -10.32
C ARG A 148 -16.90 10.39 -11.60
N ARG A 149 -17.81 9.88 -12.44
CA ARG A 149 -17.50 9.31 -13.75
C ARG A 149 -16.98 10.41 -14.67
N ALA A 150 -15.77 10.24 -15.19
CA ALA A 150 -15.50 10.57 -16.59
C ALA A 150 -15.28 9.25 -17.31
N ARG A 151 -16.30 8.80 -18.06
CA ARG A 151 -16.19 7.68 -18.99
C ARG A 151 -15.44 8.18 -20.22
N THR A 152 -14.19 7.78 -20.40
CA THR A 152 -13.57 7.80 -21.72
C THR A 152 -13.46 6.36 -22.20
N ARG A 153 -14.14 6.07 -23.31
CA ARG A 153 -14.15 4.76 -23.99
C ARG A 153 -12.72 4.43 -24.41
N ILE A 154 -12.18 3.31 -23.95
CA ILE A 154 -11.00 2.69 -24.57
C ILE A 154 -11.54 1.71 -25.60
N THR A 155 -11.28 1.97 -26.88
CA THR A 155 -11.52 1.06 -28.00
C THR A 155 -10.58 -0.15 -27.91
N PRO A 156 -11.03 -1.38 -28.26
CA PRO A 156 -10.20 -2.57 -28.16
C PRO A 156 -9.47 -2.85 -29.48
N GLU A 157 -8.24 -2.38 -29.61
CA GLU A 157 -7.22 -2.96 -30.49
C GLU A 157 -5.91 -2.86 -29.68
N ILE A 158 -5.19 -3.94 -29.38
CA ILE A 158 -4.45 -4.75 -30.33
C ILE A 158 -4.39 -6.20 -29.82
N ARG A 159 -4.54 -7.12 -30.77
CA ARG A 159 -4.55 -8.56 -30.65
C ARG A 159 -3.15 -9.10 -30.99
N LYS A 160 -2.63 -9.98 -30.12
CA LYS A 160 -1.44 -10.85 -30.25
C LYS A 160 -0.06 -10.19 -30.21
#